data_AF-A0A1Z1W7J7-F1
#
_entry.id   AF-A0A1Z1W7J7-F1
#
_cell.length_a   1.000
_cell.length_b   1.000
_cell.length_c   1.000
_cell.angle_alpha   90.00
_cell.angle_beta   90.00
_cell.angle_gamma   90.00
#
_symmetry.space_group_name_H-M   'P 1'
#
loop_
_entity.id
_entity.type
_entity.pdbx_description
1 polymer ?
#
loop_
_entity_poly.entity_id
_entity_poly.type
_entity_poly.pdbx_seq_one_letter_code
_entity_poly.pdbx_strand_id
1 'polypeptide(L)'
;MPDWPIVADGSNPDGARATAVVGGGKIVACSAAARALGVRRGMRLRQATGRAPGLELSERDVEGEIRCFEPVLQHLEQHIAPVGR
;
A
#
# COMPACT_ATOMS: atom_id res chain seq x y z
N MET A 1 2.24 -9.54 4.59
CA MET A 1 2.81 -8.90 3.38
C MET A 1 2.54 -7.40 3.48
N PRO A 2 3.55 -6.53 3.29
CA PRO A 2 3.38 -5.09 3.40
C PRO A 2 2.36 -4.55 2.39
N ASP A 3 1.84 -3.35 2.65
CA ASP A 3 1.05 -2.59 1.68
C ASP A 3 1.96 -2.02 0.60
N TRP A 4 2.33 -2.83 -0.39
CA TRP A 4 3.18 -2.36 -1.50
C TRP A 4 2.70 -1.06 -2.16
N PRO A 5 1.39 -0.82 -2.38
CA PRO A 5 0.96 0.47 -2.92
C PRO A 5 1.26 1.66 -1.99
N ILE A 6 1.21 1.48 -0.65
CA ILE A 6 1.59 2.54 0.31
C ILE A 6 3.10 2.76 0.33
N VAL A 7 3.87 1.67 0.21
CA VAL A 7 5.33 1.75 0.11
C VAL A 7 5.75 2.48 -1.17
N ALA A 8 5.11 2.16 -2.29
CA ALA A 8 5.34 2.78 -3.59
C ALA A 8 4.91 4.24 -3.64
N ASP A 9 3.80 4.60 -2.99
CA ASP A 9 3.38 5.99 -2.81
C ASP A 9 4.46 6.82 -2.10
N GLY A 10 5.10 6.26 -1.07
CA GLY A 10 6.29 6.82 -0.44
C GLY A 10 6.09 8.15 0.30
N SER A 11 4.92 8.78 0.24
CA SER A 11 4.64 10.10 0.83
C SER A 11 4.58 10.07 2.36
N ASN A 12 4.39 8.88 2.94
CA ASN A 12 4.15 8.65 4.36
C ASN A 12 5.02 7.50 4.89
N PRO A 13 6.36 7.64 4.90
CA PRO A 13 7.30 6.54 5.14
C PRO A 13 7.24 5.99 6.57
N ASP A 14 6.82 6.78 7.55
CA ASP A 14 6.63 6.35 8.95
C ASP A 14 5.21 5.80 9.22
N GLY A 15 4.29 5.93 8.26
CA GLY A 15 2.90 5.51 8.40
C GLY A 15 2.09 6.30 9.43
N ALA A 16 2.60 7.44 9.91
CA ALA A 16 2.01 8.22 11.00
C ALA A 16 0.76 8.98 10.55
N ARG A 17 0.71 9.40 9.28
CA ARG A 17 -0.48 10.04 8.70
C ARG A 17 -1.49 9.01 8.21
N ALA A 18 -2.77 9.35 8.26
CA ALA A 18 -3.83 8.51 7.71
C ALA A 18 -3.84 8.66 6.18
N THR A 19 -3.23 7.71 5.47
CA THR A 19 -3.16 7.70 4.00
C THR A 19 -3.74 6.41 3.41
N ALA A 20 -4.27 6.48 2.19
CA ALA A 20 -4.75 5.32 1.46
C ALA A 20 -4.58 5.45 -0.05
N VAL A 21 -4.27 4.33 -0.70
CA VAL A 21 -4.22 4.22 -2.16
C VAL A 21 -5.56 3.74 -2.69
N VAL A 22 -6.07 4.39 -3.72
CA VAL A 22 -7.37 4.11 -4.34
C VAL A 22 -7.19 3.53 -5.74
N GLY A 23 -7.99 2.52 -6.07
CA GLY A 23 -8.09 1.95 -7.41
C GLY A 23 -9.50 1.42 -7.66
N GLY A 24 -10.08 1.74 -8.82
CA GLY A 24 -11.45 1.32 -9.15
C GLY A 24 -12.51 1.80 -8.12
N GLY A 25 -12.30 2.97 -7.51
CA GLY A 25 -13.19 3.53 -6.49
C GLY A 25 -13.16 2.82 -5.12
N LYS A 26 -12.18 1.95 -4.89
CA LYS A 26 -12.00 1.22 -3.63
C LYS A 26 -10.59 1.43 -3.07
N ILE A 27 -10.46 1.31 -1.75
CA ILE A 27 -9.17 1.29 -1.07
C ILE A 27 -8.41 0.02 -1.47
N VAL A 28 -7.25 0.17 -2.08
CA VAL A 28 -6.35 -0.94 -2.44
C VAL A 28 -5.36 -1.20 -1.31
N ALA A 29 -4.92 -0.14 -0.63
CA ALA A 29 -4.01 -0.20 0.51
C ALA A 29 -4.20 1.02 1.43
N CYS A 30 -3.78 0.92 2.69
CA CYS A 30 -3.93 2.00 3.68
C CYS A 30 -2.84 1.95 4.74
N SER A 31 -2.44 3.10 5.29
CA SER A 31 -1.43 3.20 6.35
C SER A 31 -1.89 2.59 7.68
N ALA A 32 -0.96 2.45 8.64
CA ALA A 32 -1.27 2.01 9.99
C ALA A 32 -2.22 3.00 10.71
N ALA A 33 -1.98 4.31 10.59
CA ALA A 33 -2.87 5.32 11.15
C ALA A 33 -4.28 5.28 10.53
N ALA A 34 -4.40 5.10 9.21
CA ALA A 34 -5.70 4.92 8.56
C ALA A 34 -6.43 3.67 9.07
N ARG A 35 -5.70 2.58 9.34
CA ARG A 35 -6.28 1.37 9.96
C ARG A 35 -6.77 1.62 11.38
N ALA A 36 -6.07 2.42 12.18
CA ALA A 36 -6.52 2.77 13.53
C ALA A 36 -7.88 3.50 13.50
N LEU A 37 -8.14 4.29 12.45
CA LEU A 37 -9.42 4.96 12.19
C LEU A 37 -10.48 4.04 11.54
N GLY A 38 -10.19 2.76 11.37
CA GLY A 38 -11.13 1.78 10.82
C GLY A 38 -11.16 1.68 9.30
N VAL A 39 -10.26 2.33 8.57
CA VAL A 39 -10.12 2.15 7.11
C VAL A 39 -9.52 0.78 6.81
N ARG A 40 -10.05 0.06 5.81
CA ARG A 40 -9.56 -1.25 5.37
C ARG A 40 -9.53 -1.35 3.84
N ARG A 41 -8.70 -2.25 3.32
CA ARG A 41 -8.70 -2.63 1.90
C ARG A 41 -10.10 -3.11 1.48
N GLY A 42 -10.47 -2.84 0.23
CA GLY A 42 -11.76 -3.19 -0.37
C GLY A 42 -12.91 -2.23 -0.02
N MET A 43 -12.77 -1.36 0.99
CA MET A 43 -13.77 -0.34 1.30
C MET A 43 -13.99 0.57 0.10
N ARG A 44 -15.26 0.95 -0.14
CA ARG A 44 -15.56 2.01 -1.11
C ARG A 44 -14.98 3.33 -0.60
N LEU A 45 -14.50 4.17 -1.51
CA LEU A 45 -13.89 5.45 -1.16
C LEU A 45 -14.74 6.27 -0.17
N ARG A 46 -16.04 6.41 -0.46
CA ARG A 46 -17.00 7.13 0.41
C ARG A 46 -17.12 6.54 1.82
N GLN A 47 -17.03 5.22 1.98
CA GLN A 47 -17.07 4.59 3.30
C GLN A 47 -15.77 4.83 4.07
N ALA A 48 -14.63 4.84 3.38
CA ALA A 48 -13.34 5.11 3.99
C ALA A 48 -13.26 6.57 4.46
N THR A 49 -13.63 7.53 3.62
CA THR A 49 -13.62 8.95 3.97
C THR A 49 -14.66 9.30 5.04
N GLY A 50 -15.79 8.58 5.09
CA GLY A 50 -16.74 8.71 6.19
C GLY A 50 -16.20 8.25 7.56
N ARG A 51 -15.26 7.29 7.58
CA ARG A 51 -14.58 6.85 8.81
C ARG A 51 -13.41 7.75 9.19
N ALA A 52 -12.71 8.29 8.20
CA ALA A 52 -11.54 9.15 8.38
C ALA A 52 -11.69 10.42 7.51
N PRO A 53 -12.32 11.48 8.03
CA PRO A 53 -12.56 12.73 7.28
C PRO A 53 -11.30 13.46 6.80
N GLY A 54 -10.12 13.13 7.35
CA GLY A 54 -8.81 13.65 6.93
C GLY A 54 -7.92 12.61 6.23
N LEU A 55 -8.51 11.57 5.62
CA LEU A 55 -7.77 10.55 4.90
C LEU A 55 -7.11 11.15 3.65
N GLU A 56 -5.76 11.17 3.62
CA GLU A 56 -4.99 11.52 2.42
C GLU A 56 -5.10 10.38 1.40
N LEU A 57 -5.35 10.71 0.15
CA LEU A 57 -5.64 9.74 -0.91
C LEU A 57 -4.66 9.91 -2.06
N SER A 58 -4.13 8.79 -2.55
CA SER A 58 -3.38 8.74 -3.80
C SER A 58 -3.95 7.68 -4.74
N GLU A 59 -3.74 7.89 -6.03
CA GLU A 59 -4.10 6.90 -7.05
C GLU A 59 -3.06 5.78 -7.10
N ARG A 60 -3.51 4.60 -7.53
CA ARG A 60 -2.63 3.43 -7.63
C ARG A 60 -1.61 3.61 -8.76
N ASP A 61 -0.32 3.68 -8.38
CA ASP A 61 0.81 3.60 -9.32
C ASP A 61 1.35 2.15 -9.38
N VAL A 62 0.85 1.37 -10.33
CA VAL A 62 1.28 -0.02 -10.53
C VAL A 62 2.74 -0.11 -10.99
N GLU A 63 3.22 0.83 -11.78
CA GLU A 63 4.61 0.84 -12.22
C GLU A 63 5.56 1.17 -11.06
N GLY A 64 5.15 2.09 -10.19
CA GLY A 64 5.84 2.39 -8.93
C GLY A 64 5.88 1.18 -7.99
N GLU A 65 4.78 0.44 -7.88
CA GLU A 65 4.73 -0.83 -7.12
C GLU A 65 5.77 -1.83 -7.64
N ILE A 66 5.88 -2.00 -8.96
CA ILE A 66 6.86 -2.90 -9.59
C ILE A 66 8.29 -2.41 -9.29
N ARG A 67 8.58 -1.13 -9.52
CA ARG A 67 9.91 -0.55 -9.24
C ARG A 67 10.32 -0.71 -7.77
N CYS A 68 9.38 -0.56 -6.84
CA CYS A 68 9.66 -0.75 -5.41
C CYS A 68 9.86 -2.22 -5.02
N PHE A 69 9.26 -3.16 -5.75
CA PHE A 69 9.37 -4.59 -5.45
C PHE A 69 10.63 -5.22 -6.07
N GLU A 70 11.11 -4.71 -7.19
CA GLU A 70 12.27 -5.25 -7.93
C GLU A 70 13.51 -5.53 -7.06
N PRO A 71 13.95 -4.61 -6.16
CA PRO A 71 15.14 -4.87 -5.32
C PRO A 71 14.94 -6.03 -4.34
N VAL A 72 13.69 -6.28 -3.92
CA VAL A 72 13.35 -7.39 -3.03
C VAL A 72 13.48 -8.72 -3.77
N LEU A 73 13.02 -8.80 -5.01
CA LEU A 73 13.19 -9.99 -5.85
C LEU A 73 14.67 -10.32 -6.05
N GLN A 74 15.48 -9.34 -6.47
CA GLN A 74 16.92 -9.54 -6.68
C GLN A 74 17.62 -10.05 -5.42
N HIS A 75 17.25 -9.50 -4.26
CA HIS A 75 17.80 -9.97 -2.99
C HIS A 75 17.39 -11.41 -2.68
N LEU A 76 16.13 -11.78 -2.91
CA LEU A 76 15.64 -13.14 -2.69
C LEU A 76 16.32 -14.16 -3.62
N GLU A 77 16.51 -13.82 -4.90
CA GLU A 77 17.21 -14.67 -5.87
C GLU A 77 18.66 -14.97 -5.47
N GLN A 78 19.33 -14.03 -4.80
CA GLN A 78 20.70 -14.21 -4.32
C GLN A 78 20.80 -15.11 -3.07
N HIS A 79 19.72 -15.23 -2.29
CA HIS A 79 19.74 -15.88 -0.97
C HIS A 79 18.92 -17.17 -0.90
N ILE A 80 17.98 -17.37 -1.83
CA ILE A 80 17.20 -18.60 -1.95
C ILE A 80 17.85 -19.42 -3.06
N ALA A 81 18.55 -20.50 -2.69
CA ALA A 81 18.97 -21.50 -3.66
C ALA A 81 17.72 -21.99 -4.43
N PRO A 82 17.76 -22.13 -5.76
CA PRO A 82 16.62 -22.66 -6.51
C PRO A 82 16.24 -23.99 -5.88
N VAL A 83 14.99 -24.12 -5.41
CA VAL A 83 14.44 -25.41 -5.01
C VAL A 83 14.58 -26.30 -6.24
N GLY A 84 15.44 -27.30 -6.14
CA GLY A 84 15.95 -28.05 -7.27
C GLY A 84 14.83 -28.64 -8.13
N ARG A 85 15.00 -28.41 -9.44
CA ARG A 85 14.63 -29.22 -10.60
C ARG A 85 13.32 -30.00 -10.57
#